data_AF-A0A7X8XSM5-F1
#
_entry.id   AF-A0A7X8XSM5-F1
#
_cell.length_a   1.000
_cell.length_b   1.000
_cell.length_c   1.000
_cell.angle_alpha   90.00
_cell.angle_beta   90.00
_cell.angle_gamma   90.00
#
_symmetry.space_group_name_H-M   'P 1'
#
loop_
_entity.id
_entity.type
_entity.pdbx_description
1 polymer ?
#
loop_
_entity_poly.entity_id
_entity_poly.type
_entity_poly.pdbx_seq_one_letter_code
_entity_poly.pdbx_strand_id
1 'polypeptide(L)'
;MAKARNTTEHASHTTVAEDKVKVAANFARMVSANELVGDDNAHRINLPNLRAMKMKELNALFDAVEIITETLCGIINQPKFYSNDQLNAAGDEVSVLLDYLSNYKAAVVDAAEEAVLEKDDPDEIEIRAWIRLKCHVGCEDDLYEFTKLVGEEVANLSRAESLARWKEKMARAKANG
;
A
#
# COMPACT_ATOMS: atom_id res chain seq x y z
N MET A 1 -18.31 -39.50 67.44
CA MET A 1 -18.97 -40.20 66.32
C MET A 1 -18.34 -39.75 65.02
N ALA A 2 -17.52 -40.60 64.41
CA ALA A 2 -16.90 -40.35 63.11
C ALA A 2 -17.83 -40.82 62.00
N LYS A 3 -18.06 -39.97 60.97
CA LYS A 3 -18.69 -40.38 59.72
C LYS A 3 -17.80 -39.92 58.56
N ALA A 4 -17.29 -40.89 57.83
CA ALA A 4 -16.49 -40.75 56.63
C ALA A 4 -17.35 -40.90 55.36
N ARG A 5 -16.71 -40.57 54.22
CA ARG A 5 -17.03 -40.75 52.78
C ARG A 5 -17.61 -39.51 52.08
N ASN A 6 -16.86 -38.85 51.19
CA ASN A 6 -16.30 -39.21 49.87
C ASN A 6 -17.34 -39.29 48.75
N THR A 7 -17.18 -38.41 47.74
CA THR A 7 -17.25 -38.72 46.30
C THR A 7 -16.70 -37.52 45.52
N THR A 8 -15.42 -37.52 45.13
CA THR A 8 -14.87 -37.92 43.82
C THR A 8 -15.20 -36.95 42.68
N GLU A 9 -14.35 -35.92 42.50
CA GLU A 9 -14.20 -35.25 41.22
C GLU A 9 -13.46 -36.19 40.26
N HIS A 10 -14.08 -36.52 39.13
CA HIS A 10 -13.43 -37.24 38.04
C HIS A 10 -12.45 -36.30 37.34
N ALA A 11 -11.16 -36.42 37.67
CA ALA A 11 -10.09 -35.92 36.81
C ALA A 11 -10.10 -36.71 35.50
N SER A 12 -10.55 -36.06 34.42
CA SER A 12 -10.49 -36.60 33.06
C SER A 12 -9.02 -36.74 32.65
N HIS A 13 -8.50 -37.97 32.69
CA HIS A 13 -7.23 -38.34 32.10
C HIS A 13 -7.34 -38.27 30.57
N THR A 14 -7.05 -37.10 30.00
CA THR A 14 -6.75 -36.98 28.57
C THR A 14 -5.48 -37.78 28.30
N THR A 15 -5.53 -38.66 27.31
CA THR A 15 -4.45 -39.63 27.08
C THR A 15 -3.27 -38.97 26.35
N VAL A 16 -2.04 -39.43 26.64
CA VAL A 16 -0.80 -38.96 25.97
C VAL A 16 -0.89 -39.06 24.43
N ALA A 17 -1.75 -39.95 23.92
CA ALA A 17 -2.02 -40.07 22.49
C ALA A 17 -2.81 -38.86 21.94
N GLU A 18 -3.81 -38.36 22.66
CA GLU A 18 -4.61 -37.19 22.25
C GLU A 18 -3.78 -35.90 22.24
N ASP A 19 -2.86 -35.75 23.19
CA ASP A 19 -1.94 -34.59 23.20
C ASP A 19 -0.93 -34.66 22.06
N LYS A 20 -0.43 -35.84 21.71
CA LYS A 20 0.45 -36.00 20.54
C LYS A 20 -0.27 -35.70 19.22
N VAL A 21 -1.55 -36.08 19.11
CA VAL A 21 -2.37 -35.76 17.94
C VAL A 21 -2.63 -34.25 17.84
N LYS A 22 -2.88 -33.57 18.97
CA LYS A 22 -3.04 -32.10 19.00
C LYS A 22 -1.74 -31.38 18.66
N VAL A 23 -0.60 -31.83 19.17
CA VAL A 23 0.72 -31.26 18.86
C VAL A 23 1.04 -31.48 17.38
N ALA A 24 0.79 -32.66 16.83
CA ALA A 24 0.99 -32.93 15.40
C ALA A 24 0.06 -32.08 14.52
N ALA A 25 -1.20 -31.90 14.92
CA ALA A 25 -2.14 -31.04 14.20
C ALA A 25 -1.75 -29.56 14.27
N ASN A 26 -1.25 -29.10 15.42
CA ASN A 26 -0.74 -27.74 15.57
C ASN A 26 0.55 -27.53 14.78
N PHE A 27 1.44 -28.52 14.74
CA PHE A 27 2.66 -28.47 13.94
C PHE A 27 2.35 -28.49 12.45
N ALA A 28 1.39 -29.29 12.00
CA ALA A 28 0.90 -29.29 10.62
C ALA A 28 0.25 -27.94 10.24
N ARG A 29 -0.50 -27.32 11.15
CA ARG A 29 -1.02 -25.95 10.95
C ARG A 29 0.09 -24.91 10.90
N MET A 30 1.12 -25.04 11.73
CA MET A 30 2.25 -24.13 11.76
C MET A 30 3.11 -24.26 10.49
N VAL A 31 3.33 -25.48 10.01
CA VAL A 31 4.01 -25.76 8.73
C VAL A 31 3.17 -25.29 7.55
N SER A 32 1.85 -25.48 7.55
CA SER A 32 0.95 -24.97 6.51
C SER A 32 0.85 -23.42 6.51
N ALA A 33 0.93 -22.79 7.68
CA ALA A 33 1.06 -21.34 7.78
C ALA A 33 2.44 -20.86 7.28
N ASN A 34 3.48 -21.69 7.41
CA ASN A 34 4.81 -21.41 6.86
C ASN A 34 4.89 -21.70 5.35
N GLU A 35 4.05 -22.60 4.82
CA GLU A 35 3.86 -22.81 3.38
C GLU A 35 3.07 -21.67 2.73
N LEU A 36 2.30 -20.89 3.49
CA LEU A 36 1.76 -19.59 3.07
C LEU A 36 2.83 -18.48 3.04
N VAL A 37 4.00 -18.70 3.64
CA VAL A 37 5.23 -17.90 3.44
C VAL A 37 6.03 -18.42 2.23
N GLY A 38 5.47 -19.36 1.47
CA GLY A 38 6.04 -19.92 0.26
C GLY A 38 5.60 -19.19 -1.00
N ASP A 39 6.11 -17.98 -1.21
CA ASP A 39 6.49 -17.53 -2.55
C ASP A 39 7.54 -16.41 -2.39
N ASP A 40 8.74 -16.59 -2.96
CA ASP A 40 9.72 -15.51 -3.15
C ASP A 40 9.12 -14.33 -3.97
N ASN A 41 7.88 -14.47 -4.48
CA ASN A 41 7.11 -13.43 -5.16
C ASN A 41 6.06 -12.70 -4.29
N ALA A 42 5.81 -13.08 -3.04
CA ALA A 42 4.76 -12.44 -2.20
C ALA A 42 5.02 -10.94 -1.92
N HIS A 43 6.28 -10.51 -2.05
CA HIS A 43 6.72 -9.12 -1.89
C HIS A 43 7.15 -8.46 -3.22
N ARG A 44 6.84 -9.06 -4.38
CA ARG A 44 7.10 -8.40 -5.66
C ARG A 44 5.93 -7.49 -6.02
N ILE A 45 6.26 -6.23 -6.27
CA ILE A 45 5.31 -5.27 -6.81
C ILE A 45 4.87 -5.77 -8.20
N ASN A 46 3.57 -6.03 -8.35
CA ASN A 46 3.00 -6.49 -9.62
C ASN A 46 2.81 -5.30 -10.57
N LEU A 47 3.89 -4.90 -11.24
CA LEU A 47 3.89 -3.80 -12.22
C LEU A 47 2.84 -3.96 -13.34
N PRO A 48 2.61 -5.16 -13.92
CA PRO A 48 1.53 -5.35 -14.89
C PRO A 48 0.15 -4.95 -14.36
N ASN A 49 -0.17 -5.27 -13.10
CA ASN A 49 -1.43 -4.87 -12.50
C ASN A 49 -1.53 -3.36 -12.33
N LEU A 50 -0.44 -2.70 -11.88
CA LEU A 50 -0.42 -1.23 -11.74
C LEU A 50 -0.63 -0.54 -13.09
N ARG A 51 0.05 -1.00 -14.14
CA ARG A 51 -0.10 -0.45 -15.50
C ARG A 51 -1.48 -0.65 -16.11
N ALA A 52 -2.26 -1.59 -15.60
CA ALA A 52 -3.63 -1.85 -16.05
C ALA A 52 -4.68 -0.98 -15.32
N MET A 53 -4.29 -0.29 -14.24
CA MET A 53 -5.19 0.57 -13.46
C MET A 53 -5.45 1.89 -14.19
N LYS A 54 -6.64 2.45 -13.95
CA LYS A 54 -6.99 3.81 -14.38
C LYS A 54 -6.28 4.85 -13.51
N MET A 55 -6.14 6.07 -14.02
CA MET A 55 -5.44 7.13 -13.30
C MET A 55 -6.07 7.46 -11.93
N LYS A 56 -7.42 7.42 -11.85
CA LYS A 56 -8.16 7.57 -10.57
C LYS A 56 -7.83 6.46 -9.56
N GLU A 57 -7.65 5.24 -10.03
CA GLU A 57 -7.32 4.08 -9.19
C GLU A 57 -5.88 4.17 -8.70
N LEU A 58 -4.94 4.58 -9.57
CA LEU A 58 -3.54 4.84 -9.20
C LEU A 58 -3.43 5.95 -8.15
N ASN A 59 -4.18 7.05 -8.28
CA ASN A 59 -4.16 8.11 -7.26
C ASN A 59 -4.74 7.62 -5.92
N ALA A 60 -5.86 6.91 -5.93
CA ALA A 60 -6.43 6.36 -4.69
C ALA A 60 -5.48 5.37 -4.01
N LEU A 61 -4.75 4.57 -4.80
CA LEU A 61 -3.74 3.65 -4.31
C LEU A 61 -2.54 4.40 -3.73
N PHE A 62 -2.05 5.45 -4.40
CA PHE A 62 -0.99 6.32 -3.89
C PHE A 62 -1.37 6.89 -2.51
N ASP A 63 -2.55 7.49 -2.40
CA ASP A 63 -3.07 8.07 -1.15
C ASP A 63 -3.16 7.03 -0.04
N ALA A 64 -3.63 5.81 -0.35
CA ALA A 64 -3.70 4.73 0.62
C ALA A 64 -2.30 4.31 1.12
N VAL A 65 -1.33 4.15 0.22
CA VAL A 65 0.04 3.78 0.60
C VAL A 65 0.71 4.89 1.41
N GLU A 66 0.48 6.15 1.06
CA GLU A 66 0.96 7.31 1.82
C GLU A 66 0.43 7.31 3.26
N ILE A 67 -0.88 7.16 3.45
CA ILE A 67 -1.50 7.09 4.79
C ILE A 67 -0.93 5.93 5.62
N ILE A 68 -0.74 4.75 5.01
CA ILE A 68 -0.15 3.60 5.70
C ILE A 68 1.30 3.93 6.10
N THR A 69 2.06 4.54 5.20
CA THR A 69 3.46 4.94 5.45
C THR A 69 3.54 5.89 6.65
N GLU A 70 2.75 6.97 6.64
CA GLU A 70 2.71 7.95 7.74
C GLU A 70 2.31 7.30 9.07
N THR A 71 1.33 6.40 9.03
CA THR A 71 0.87 5.67 10.22
C THR A 71 1.98 4.80 10.80
N LEU A 72 2.71 4.07 9.94
CA LEU A 72 3.82 3.21 10.37
C LEU A 72 5.01 4.03 10.86
N CYS A 73 5.32 5.18 10.24
CA CYS A 73 6.29 6.14 10.75
C CYS A 73 5.91 6.61 12.16
N GLY A 74 4.63 6.87 12.43
CA GLY A 74 4.17 7.19 13.79
C GLY A 74 4.31 6.03 14.78
N ILE A 75 4.09 4.79 14.33
CA ILE A 75 4.20 3.59 15.15
C ILE A 75 5.65 3.27 15.50
N ILE A 76 6.56 3.25 14.52
CA ILE A 76 7.97 2.89 14.72
C ILE A 76 8.70 3.85 15.67
N ASN A 77 8.28 5.12 15.70
CA ASN A 77 8.83 6.14 16.60
C ASN A 77 8.44 5.97 18.08
N GLN A 78 7.63 4.96 18.44
CA GLN A 78 7.27 4.71 19.84
C GLN A 78 8.42 4.02 20.60
N PRO A 79 8.73 4.40 21.86
CA PRO A 79 9.88 3.87 22.61
C PRO A 79 9.96 2.33 22.70
N LYS A 80 8.82 1.64 22.65
CA LYS A 80 8.74 0.18 22.69
C LYS A 80 9.34 -0.54 21.47
N PHE A 81 9.61 0.19 20.38
CA PHE A 81 10.28 -0.34 19.19
C PHE A 81 11.80 -0.13 19.23
N TYR A 82 12.33 0.44 20.31
CA TYR A 82 13.76 0.66 20.49
C TYR A 82 14.35 -0.18 21.63
N SER A 83 15.61 -0.56 21.47
CA SER A 83 16.47 -1.13 22.50
C SER A 83 17.87 -0.56 22.34
N ASN A 84 18.37 0.15 23.37
CA ASN A 84 19.69 0.79 23.36
C ASN A 84 19.92 1.70 22.14
N ASP A 85 18.99 2.63 21.88
CA ASP A 85 19.03 3.57 20.75
C ASP A 85 19.07 2.94 19.35
N GLN A 86 18.74 1.65 19.24
CA GLN A 86 18.57 0.92 17.98
C GLN A 86 17.15 0.38 17.90
N LEU A 87 16.67 0.12 16.68
CA LEU A 87 15.42 -0.62 16.50
C LEU A 87 15.57 -2.02 17.10
N ASN A 88 14.53 -2.49 17.78
CA ASN A 88 14.43 -3.89 18.17
C ASN A 88 13.82 -4.71 17.02
N ALA A 89 13.73 -6.04 17.20
CA ALA A 89 13.21 -6.92 16.15
C ALA A 89 11.84 -6.49 15.58
N ALA A 90 10.93 -5.96 16.40
CA ALA A 90 9.65 -5.46 15.90
C ALA A 90 9.81 -4.14 15.13
N GLY A 91 10.76 -3.29 15.53
CA GLY A 91 11.10 -2.06 14.82
C GLY A 91 11.73 -2.35 13.46
N ASP A 92 12.62 -3.34 13.38
CA ASP A 92 13.24 -3.79 12.14
C ASP A 92 12.19 -4.26 11.12
N GLU A 93 11.21 -5.07 11.56
CA GLU A 93 10.11 -5.52 10.68
C GLU A 93 9.28 -4.35 10.14
N VAL A 94 8.99 -3.35 10.98
CA VAL A 94 8.27 -2.15 10.53
C VAL A 94 9.13 -1.32 9.58
N SER A 95 10.45 -1.26 9.79
CA SER A 95 11.38 -0.59 8.88
C SER A 95 11.39 -1.25 7.50
N VAL A 96 11.47 -2.59 7.44
CA VAL A 96 11.40 -3.35 6.18
C VAL A 96 10.08 -3.09 5.44
N LEU A 97 8.97 -3.02 6.19
CA LEU A 97 7.67 -2.69 5.61
C LEU A 97 7.62 -1.25 5.06
N LEU A 98 8.22 -0.28 5.76
CA LEU A 98 8.34 1.11 5.28
C LEU A 98 9.16 1.21 3.99
N ASP A 99 10.25 0.46 3.88
CA ASP A 99 11.05 0.37 2.65
C ASP A 99 10.23 -0.23 1.50
N TYR A 100 9.48 -1.31 1.78
CA TYR A 100 8.58 -1.90 0.78
C TYR A 100 7.52 -0.91 0.29
N LEU A 101 6.85 -0.20 1.20
CA LEU A 101 5.83 0.80 0.83
C LEU A 101 6.44 1.97 0.05
N SER A 102 7.67 2.37 0.37
CA SER A 102 8.38 3.42 -0.37
C SER A 102 8.66 2.99 -1.82
N ASN A 103 9.13 1.75 -2.03
CA ASN A 103 9.28 1.17 -3.35
C ASN A 103 7.94 1.02 -4.08
N TYR A 104 6.87 0.69 -3.35
CA TYR A 104 5.53 0.58 -3.91
C TYR A 104 5.00 1.92 -4.40
N LYS A 105 5.20 3.02 -3.63
CA LYS A 105 4.85 4.38 -4.08
C LYS A 105 5.58 4.75 -5.36
N ALA A 106 6.89 4.51 -5.43
CA ALA A 106 7.68 4.77 -6.64
C ALA A 106 7.10 4.02 -7.85
N ALA A 107 6.76 2.74 -7.68
CA ALA A 107 6.16 1.94 -8.76
C ALA A 107 4.78 2.44 -9.21
N VAL A 108 3.97 3.01 -8.30
CA VAL A 108 2.69 3.65 -8.65
C VAL A 108 2.92 4.91 -9.48
N VAL A 109 3.91 5.72 -9.10
CA VAL A 109 4.31 6.92 -9.86
C VAL A 109 4.81 6.53 -11.25
N ASP A 110 5.71 5.55 -11.35
CA ASP A 110 6.21 5.05 -12.63
C ASP A 110 5.06 4.57 -13.54
N ALA A 111 4.10 3.81 -12.98
CA ALA A 111 2.94 3.36 -13.73
C ALA A 111 2.07 4.52 -14.22
N ALA A 112 1.91 5.58 -13.41
CA ALA A 112 1.18 6.78 -13.80
C ALA A 112 1.91 7.59 -14.87
N GLU A 113 3.25 7.66 -14.83
CA GLU A 113 4.06 8.35 -15.84
C GLU A 113 4.07 7.61 -17.18
N GLU A 114 4.14 6.28 -17.17
CA GLU A 114 4.11 5.43 -18.35
C GLU A 114 2.71 5.31 -18.98
N ALA A 115 1.65 5.68 -18.24
CA ALA A 115 0.28 5.60 -18.74
C ALA A 115 0.08 6.46 -20.01
N VAL A 116 -0.43 5.82 -21.05
CA VAL A 116 -0.78 6.51 -22.31
C VAL A 116 -2.09 7.26 -22.09
N LEU A 117 -1.99 8.57 -21.89
CA LEU A 117 -3.15 9.43 -21.71
C LEU A 117 -3.75 9.88 -23.05
N GLU A 118 -5.07 9.93 -23.11
CA GLU A 118 -5.75 10.68 -24.16
C GLU A 118 -5.44 12.17 -23.97
N LYS A 119 -4.86 12.80 -25.00
CA LYS A 119 -4.35 14.20 -24.92
C LYS A 119 -5.43 15.25 -24.63
N ASP A 120 -6.70 14.86 -24.70
CA ASP A 120 -7.88 15.68 -24.48
C ASP A 120 -8.69 15.29 -23.26
N ASP A 121 -8.17 14.43 -22.38
CA ASP A 121 -8.77 14.18 -21.06
C ASP A 121 -8.04 15.01 -19.99
N PRO A 122 -8.57 16.18 -19.60
CA PRO A 122 -7.94 17.03 -18.59
C PRO A 122 -7.95 16.38 -17.21
N ASP A 123 -8.94 15.54 -16.89
CA ASP A 123 -9.06 14.89 -15.59
C ASP A 123 -7.89 13.90 -15.39
N GLU A 124 -7.62 13.06 -16.38
CA GLU A 124 -6.49 12.10 -16.30
C GLU A 124 -5.13 12.83 -16.22
N ILE A 125 -4.99 13.94 -16.95
CA ILE A 125 -3.77 14.77 -16.90
C ILE A 125 -3.61 15.42 -15.53
N GLU A 126 -4.68 15.98 -14.95
CA GLU A 126 -4.67 16.58 -13.63
C GLU A 126 -4.33 15.54 -12.55
N ILE A 127 -4.93 14.36 -12.59
CA ILE A 127 -4.68 13.32 -11.60
C ILE A 127 -3.22 12.83 -11.68
N ARG A 128 -2.69 12.62 -12.89
CA ARG A 128 -1.28 12.26 -13.05
C ARG A 128 -0.36 13.34 -12.48
N ALA A 129 -0.65 14.61 -12.74
CA ALA A 129 0.09 15.72 -12.16
C ALA A 129 0.05 15.67 -10.62
N TRP A 130 -1.11 15.43 -10.01
CA TRP A 130 -1.23 15.31 -8.56
C TRP A 130 -0.38 14.16 -7.99
N ILE A 131 -0.38 12.99 -8.61
CA ILE A 131 0.47 11.86 -8.19
C ILE A 131 1.95 12.26 -8.17
N ARG A 132 2.43 12.89 -9.26
CA ARG A 132 3.82 13.35 -9.37
C ARG A 132 4.16 14.42 -8.32
N LEU A 133 3.29 15.41 -8.17
CA LEU A 133 3.50 16.50 -7.20
C LEU A 133 3.53 16.00 -5.76
N LYS A 134 2.62 15.10 -5.38
CA LYS A 134 2.63 14.48 -4.04
C LYS A 134 3.93 13.72 -3.79
N CYS A 135 4.38 12.93 -4.78
CA CYS A 135 5.66 12.23 -4.69
C CYS A 135 6.84 13.19 -4.50
N HIS A 136 6.91 14.28 -5.27
CA HIS A 136 7.98 15.27 -5.13
C HIS A 136 7.96 15.96 -3.77
N VAL A 137 6.79 16.36 -3.26
CA VAL A 137 6.67 16.97 -1.92
C VAL A 137 7.17 16.03 -0.82
N GLY A 138 6.93 14.71 -0.97
CA GLY A 138 7.36 13.71 0.01
C GLY A 138 8.83 13.31 -0.08
N CYS A 139 9.51 13.57 -1.20
CA CYS A 139 10.86 13.06 -1.48
C CYS A 139 11.93 14.13 -1.67
N GLU A 140 11.58 15.36 -2.09
CA GLU A 140 12.54 16.39 -2.46
C GLU A 140 12.46 17.61 -1.52
N ASP A 141 13.60 17.95 -0.94
CA ASP A 141 13.82 19.23 -0.24
C ASP A 141 14.22 20.36 -1.21
N ASP A 142 13.91 20.24 -2.51
CA ASP A 142 14.21 21.25 -3.53
C ASP A 142 12.94 21.98 -4.00
N LEU A 143 12.70 23.14 -3.37
CA LEU A 143 11.58 24.00 -3.72
C LEU A 143 11.63 24.52 -5.16
N TYR A 144 12.83 24.67 -5.74
CA TYR A 144 12.97 25.18 -7.10
C TYR A 144 12.50 24.15 -8.14
N GLU A 145 13.00 22.91 -8.07
CA GLU A 145 12.53 21.86 -8.98
C GLU A 145 11.05 21.54 -8.79
N PHE A 146 10.55 21.58 -7.54
CA PHE A 146 9.12 21.45 -7.28
C PHE A 146 8.29 22.54 -7.96
N THR A 147 8.66 23.82 -7.81
CA THR A 147 7.91 24.93 -8.42
C THR A 147 7.95 24.90 -9.95
N LYS A 148 9.06 24.45 -10.53
CA LYS A 148 9.19 24.23 -11.97
C LYS A 148 8.26 23.12 -12.45
N LEU A 149 8.23 21.97 -11.76
CA LEU A 149 7.31 20.87 -12.07
C LEU A 149 5.85 21.32 -12.00
N VAL A 150 5.46 22.08 -10.96
CA VAL A 150 4.11 22.66 -10.86
C VAL A 150 3.80 23.52 -12.09
N GLY A 151 4.72 24.37 -12.52
CA GLY A 151 4.55 25.22 -13.71
C GLY A 151 4.35 24.42 -15.00
N GLU A 152 5.11 23.34 -15.17
CA GLU A 152 4.98 22.43 -16.31
C GLU A 152 3.61 21.74 -16.32
N GLU A 153 3.15 21.25 -15.17
CA GLU A 153 1.86 20.56 -15.08
C GLU A 153 0.66 21.47 -15.25
N VAL A 154 0.72 22.70 -14.70
CA VAL A 154 -0.31 23.72 -14.95
C VAL A 154 -0.40 24.06 -16.44
N ALA A 155 0.74 24.17 -17.12
CA ALA A 155 0.75 24.40 -18.57
C ALA A 155 0.20 23.20 -19.36
N ASN A 156 0.45 21.97 -18.93
CA ASN A 156 -0.12 20.76 -19.53
C ASN A 156 -1.64 20.74 -19.39
N LEU A 157 -2.15 20.95 -18.19
CA LEU A 157 -3.59 20.96 -17.90
C LEU A 157 -4.30 22.06 -18.69
N SER A 158 -3.75 23.29 -18.68
CA SER A 158 -4.33 24.42 -19.42
C SER A 158 -4.45 24.14 -20.93
N ARG A 159 -3.46 23.46 -21.52
CA ARG A 159 -3.49 23.04 -22.93
C ARG A 159 -4.57 21.98 -23.17
N ALA A 160 -4.68 20.98 -22.30
CA ALA A 160 -5.68 19.92 -22.41
C ALA A 160 -7.12 20.48 -22.33
N GLU A 161 -7.39 21.32 -21.33
CA GLU A 161 -8.69 21.99 -21.18
C GLU A 161 -9.05 22.83 -22.42
N SER A 162 -8.08 23.58 -22.95
CA SER A 162 -8.31 24.45 -24.10
C SER A 162 -8.64 23.64 -25.35
N LEU A 163 -7.98 22.49 -25.53
CA LEU A 163 -8.27 21.56 -26.61
C LEU A 163 -9.65 20.91 -26.45
N ALA A 164 -10.01 20.48 -25.24
CA ALA A 164 -11.32 19.90 -24.95
C ALA A 164 -12.45 20.90 -25.25
N ARG A 165 -12.32 22.15 -24.79
CA ARG A 165 -13.27 23.24 -25.08
C ARG A 165 -13.41 23.51 -26.58
N TRP A 166 -12.30 23.49 -27.32
CA TRP A 166 -12.33 23.69 -28.78
C TRP A 166 -13.07 22.56 -29.49
N LYS A 167 -12.80 21.30 -29.13
CA LYS A 167 -13.49 20.12 -29.69
C LYS A 167 -15.00 20.18 -29.45
N GLU A 168 -15.42 20.52 -28.23
CA GLU A 168 -16.83 20.67 -27.86
C GLU A 168 -17.52 21.74 -28.73
N LYS A 169 -16.87 22.89 -28.92
CA LYS A 169 -17.39 23.98 -29.77
C LYS A 169 -17.56 23.52 -31.22
N MET A 170 -16.59 22.80 -31.77
CA MET A 170 -16.66 22.28 -33.15
C MET A 170 -17.75 21.22 -33.31
N ALA A 171 -17.91 20.33 -32.33
CA ALA A 171 -18.98 19.34 -32.33
C ALA A 171 -20.38 19.99 -32.32
N ARG A 172 -20.58 21.02 -31.49
CA ARG A 172 -21.84 21.80 -31.46
C ARG A 172 -22.11 22.53 -32.76
N ALA A 173 -21.09 23.13 -33.36
CA ALA A 173 -21.24 23.82 -34.66
C ALA A 173 -21.67 22.84 -35.77
N LYS A 174 -21.16 21.62 -35.77
CA LYS A 174 -21.52 20.57 -36.72
C LYS A 174 -22.93 20.00 -36.49
N ALA A 175 -23.42 20.00 -35.26
CA ALA A 175 -24.76 19.49 -34.94
C ALA A 175 -25.89 20.47 -35.34
N ASN A 176 -25.57 21.76 -35.47
CA ASN A 176 -26.54 22.84 -35.72
C ASN A 176 -26.56 23.34 -37.17
N GLY A 177 -25.73 22.79 -38.07
CA GLY A 177 -25.64 23.16 -39.49
C GLY A 177 -25.93 21.98 -40.39
#